data_AF-A0A5P2H5D1-F1
#
_entry.id   AF-A0A5P2H5D1-F1
#
_cell.length_a   1.000
_cell.length_b   1.000
_cell.length_c   1.000
_cell.angle_alpha   90.00
_cell.angle_beta   90.00
_cell.angle_gamma   90.00
#
_symmetry.space_group_name_H-M   'P 1'
#
loop_
_entity.id
_entity.type
_entity.pdbx_description
1 polymer ?
#
loop_
_entity_poly.entity_id
_entity_poly.type
_entity_poly.pdbx_seq_one_letter_code
_entity_poly.pdbx_strand_id
1 'polypeptide(L)' 'MRGTSVTGIQTQKCGAQMLFAANLRRIRKDKGLIQEKVAEAADLHVNYISSVERGERNISICNRAG' A
#
# COMPACT_ATOMS: atom_id res chain seq x y z
N MET A 1 24.00 23.17 0.41
CA MET A 1 22.83 22.91 1.26
C MET A 1 21.95 21.89 0.54
N ARG A 2 21.73 20.70 1.13
CA ARG A 2 20.93 19.62 0.54
C ARG A 2 19.48 19.78 0.95
N GLY A 3 18.57 19.82 -0.01
CA GLY A 3 17.13 19.94 0.22
C GLY A 3 16.36 19.64 -1.04
N THR A 4 16.56 18.46 -1.63
CA THR A 4 15.68 17.95 -2.69
C THR A 4 14.32 17.67 -2.06
N SER A 5 13.39 18.61 -2.21
CA SER A 5 11.96 18.37 -2.01
C SER A 5 11.50 17.39 -3.07
N VAL A 6 11.36 16.12 -2.68
CA VAL A 6 10.72 15.11 -3.53
C VAL A 6 9.23 15.37 -3.44
N THR A 7 8.72 16.13 -4.41
CA THR A 7 7.30 16.48 -4.56
C THR A 7 6.47 15.20 -4.61
N GLY A 8 5.51 15.07 -3.70
CA GLY A 8 4.65 13.91 -3.59
C GLY A 8 3.90 13.64 -4.90
N ILE A 9 4.14 12.48 -5.49
CA ILE A 9 3.32 11.93 -6.58
C ILE A 9 1.95 11.61 -5.95
N GLN A 10 1.04 12.60 -5.95
CA GLN A 10 -0.36 12.40 -5.61
C GLN A 10 -0.99 11.59 -6.74
N THR A 11 -1.01 10.26 -6.59
CA THR A 11 -1.72 9.41 -7.54
C THR A 11 -3.21 9.68 -7.39
N GLN A 12 -3.88 10.01 -8.50
CA GLN A 12 -5.33 10.18 -8.54
C GLN A 12 -6.02 8.95 -7.93
N LYS A 13 -6.76 9.14 -6.84
CA LYS A 13 -7.48 8.06 -6.17
C LYS A 13 -8.76 7.75 -6.95
N CYS A 14 -8.87 6.56 -7.55
CA CYS A 14 -10.11 6.10 -8.16
C CYS A 14 -10.92 5.21 -7.21
N GLY A 15 -12.22 5.06 -7.46
CA GLY A 15 -13.11 4.26 -6.59
C GLY A 15 -12.63 2.82 -6.39
N ALA A 16 -12.07 2.19 -7.42
CA ALA A 16 -11.53 0.83 -7.33
C ALA A 16 -10.31 0.73 -6.40
N GLN A 17 -9.42 1.73 -6.42
CA GLN A 17 -8.25 1.78 -5.54
C GLN A 17 -8.67 1.90 -4.06
N MET A 18 -9.67 2.73 -3.78
CA MET A 18 -10.20 2.89 -2.43
C MET A 18 -10.92 1.63 -1.93
N LEU A 19 -11.68 0.98 -2.81
CA LEU A 19 -12.35 -0.29 -2.50
C LEU A 19 -11.32 -1.38 -2.18
N PHE A 20 -10.25 -1.48 -2.97
CA PHE A 20 -9.16 -2.41 -2.69
C PHE A 20 -8.51 -2.12 -1.35
N ALA A 21 -8.12 -0.86 -1.09
CA ALA A 21 -7.47 -0.46 0.15
C ALA A 21 -8.30 -0.81 1.40
N ALA A 22 -9.61 -0.54 1.32
CA ALA A 22 -10.56 -0.88 2.38
C ALA A 22 -10.67 -2.40 2.59
N ASN A 23 -10.76 -3.18 1.51
CA ASN A 23 -10.86 -4.63 1.57
C ASN A 23 -9.58 -5.27 2.12
N LEU A 24 -8.39 -4.82 1.70
CA LEU A 24 -7.13 -5.31 2.22
C LEU A 24 -7.06 -5.10 3.74
N ARG A 25 -7.37 -3.89 4.19
CA ARG A 25 -7.37 -3.55 5.63
C ARG A 25 -8.37 -4.39 6.41
N ARG A 26 -9.58 -4.57 5.87
CA ARG A 26 -10.63 -5.38 6.51
C ARG A 26 -10.18 -6.83 6.64
N ILE A 27 -9.77 -7.48 5.55
CA ILE A 27 -9.36 -8.89 5.55
C ILE A 27 -8.14 -9.10 6.47
N ARG A 28 -7.17 -8.18 6.46
CA ARG A 28 -6.01 -8.26 7.36
C ARG A 28 -6.44 -8.28 8.83
N LYS A 29 -7.35 -7.37 9.21
CA LYS A 29 -7.88 -7.31 10.58
C LYS A 29 -8.73 -8.52 10.93
N ASP A 30 -9.57 -8.99 10.02
CA ASP A 30 -10.41 -10.19 10.22
C ASP A 30 -9.55 -11.43 10.46
N LYS A 31 -8.34 -11.48 9.89
CA LYS A 31 -7.35 -12.53 10.12
C LYS A 31 -6.44 -12.28 11.33
N GLY A 32 -6.62 -11.19 12.08
CA GLY A 32 -5.75 -10.83 13.21
C GLY A 32 -4.30 -10.52 12.83
N LEU A 33 -4.05 -10.15 11.57
CA LEU A 33 -2.69 -9.94 11.06
C LEU A 33 -2.22 -8.50 11.27
N ILE A 34 -0.93 -8.36 11.58
CA ILE A 34 -0.22 -7.08 11.55
C ILE A 34 0.24 -6.77 10.10
N GLN A 35 0.58 -5.51 9.82
CA GLN A 35 0.97 -5.09 8.46
C GLN A 35 2.27 -5.78 8.02
N GLU A 36 3.19 -6.01 8.94
CA GLU A 36 4.47 -6.71 8.75
C GLU A 36 4.24 -8.13 8.25
N LYS A 37 3.23 -8.83 8.77
CA LYS A 37 2.89 -10.20 8.34
C LYS A 37 2.34 -10.24 6.92
N VAL A 38 1.61 -9.21 6.52
CA VAL A 38 1.15 -9.09 5.13
C VAL A 38 2.30 -8.70 4.21
N ALA A 39 3.19 -7.82 4.67
CA ALA A 39 4.40 -7.42 3.94
C ALA A 39 5.32 -8.62 3.70
N GLU A 40 5.63 -9.39 4.74
CA GLU A 40 6.42 -10.63 4.67
C GLU A 40 5.80 -11.64 3.69
N ALA A 41 4.49 -11.89 3.79
CA ALA A 41 3.80 -12.83 2.90
C ALA A 41 3.73 -12.37 1.44
N ALA A 42 3.83 -11.06 1.19
CA ALA A 42 3.81 -10.48 -0.14
C ALA A 42 5.20 -10.15 -0.69
N ASP A 43 6.27 -10.38 0.08
CA ASP A 43 7.63 -9.91 -0.19
C ASP A 43 7.70 -8.40 -0.48
N LEU A 44 7.01 -7.63 0.36
CA LEU A 44 6.91 -6.17 0.27
C LEU A 44 7.38 -5.51 1.55
N HIS A 45 7.85 -4.27 1.44
CA HIS A 45 8.16 -3.46 2.60
C HIS A 45 6.86 -3.05 3.34
N VAL A 46 6.85 -3.09 4.67
CA VAL A 46 5.67 -2.72 5.51
C VAL A 46 5.10 -1.32 5.17
N ASN A 47 5.95 -0.34 4.89
CA ASN A 47 5.54 0.99 4.42
C ASN A 47 4.70 0.97 3.13
N TYR A 48 4.92 -0.02 2.26
CA TYR A 48 4.08 -0.21 1.07
C TYR A 48 2.68 -0.65 1.48
N ILE A 49 2.56 -1.66 2.35
CA ILE A 49 1.26 -2.11 2.89
C ILE A 49 0.53 -0.95 3.58
N SER A 50 1.22 -0.19 4.44
CA SER A 50 0.65 0.98 5.10
C SER A 50 0.16 2.05 4.11
N SER A 51 0.92 2.31 3.04
CA SER A 51 0.52 3.28 2.01
C SER A 51 -0.66 2.77 1.15
N VAL A 52 -0.73 1.47 0.91
CA VAL A 52 -1.85 0.83 0.21
C VAL A 52 -3.14 0.93 1.03
N GLU A 53 -3.10 0.59 2.32
CA GLU A 53 -4.31 0.65 3.17
C GLU A 53 -4.87 2.08 3.33
N ARG A 54 -4.04 3.10 3.09
CA ARG A 54 -4.42 4.52 3.06
C ARG A 54 -4.86 5.01 1.66
N GLY A 55 -4.79 4.13 0.66
CA GLY A 55 -5.07 4.45 -0.74
C GLY A 55 -4.10 5.47 -1.34
N GLU A 56 -2.87 5.58 -0.82
CA GLU A 56 -1.86 6.54 -1.26
C GLU A 56 -1.00 6.00 -2.42
N ARG A 57 -0.94 4.67 -2.57
CA ARG A 57 -0.27 3.99 -3.68
C ARG A 57 -1.31 3.32 -4.56
N ASN A 58 -1.21 3.51 -5.87
CA ASN A 58 -2.00 2.71 -6.81
C ASN A 58 -1.31 1.36 -6.95
N ILE A 59 -2.01 0.28 -6.57
CA ILE A 59 -1.58 -1.10 -6.88
C ILE A 59 -1.95 -1.37 -8.33
N SER A 60 -1.56 -0.48 -9.23
CA SER A 60 -1.31 -0.92 -10.59
C SER A 60 -0.39 -2.12 -10.42
N ILE A 61 -0.86 -3.26 -10.90
CA ILE A 61 -0.43 -4.66 -10.72
C ILE A 61 1.08 -4.95 -10.99
N CYS A 62 1.95 -3.93 -10.97
CA CYS A 62 3.40 -4.02 -10.84
C CYS A 62 3.83 -4.53 -9.45
N ASN A 63 3.22 -5.63 -8.98
CA ASN A 63 3.81 -6.54 -8.01
C ASN A 63 4.81 -7.42 -8.77
N ARG A 64 5.87 -6.84 -9.34
CA ARG A 64 6.99 -7.67 -9.80
C ARG A 64 7.62 -8.29 -8.57
N ALA A 65 7.10 -9.45 -8.21
CA ALA A 65 7.91 -10.54 -7.70
C ALA A 65 8.99 -10.77 -8.77
N GLY A 66 10.23 -10.53 -8.38
CA GLY A 66 11.43 -10.67 -9.20
C GLY A 66 12.63 -10.67 -8.29
#